data_AF-A0A183M886-F1
#
_entry.id   AF-A0A183M886-F1
#
_cell.length_a   1.000
_cell.length_b   1.000
_cell.length_c   1.000
_cell.angle_alpha   90.00
_cell.angle_beta   90.00
_cell.angle_gamma   90.00
#
_symmetry.space_group_name_H-M   'P 1'
#
loop_
_entity.id
_entity.type
_entity.pdbx_description
1 polymer ?
#
loop_
_entity_poly.entity_id
_entity_poly.type
_entity_poly.pdbx_seq_one_letter_code
_entity_poly.pdbx_strand_id
1 'polypeptide(L)'
;MDPRSASTRILVAGLWLLVLIIIAMFSANLAAKLTVSGLQGEINTFKKLIEQKEVKYTVRSNSSELKFFEKLKSAEESIFEIWKQKVVYNNEFTANYTVWQYPVTEKYGIIYSRMREWGFSNSHEETIKLINDGWVIFMETPRAAYYIANECKLKRFGNRIGSWYYSMMLIPRSPLTSAFNEIIYSLEADYTLDTLRAKWWASNTSRCGTLSVDEGYDFEEVGGMFSLLGCG
;
A
#
# COMPACT_ATOMS: atom_id res chain seq x y z
N MET A 1 -52.92 -19.68 13.71
CA MET A 1 -53.86 -20.81 13.62
C MET A 1 -53.07 -22.08 13.84
N ASP A 2 -53.21 -22.72 15.00
CA ASP A 2 -52.43 -23.92 15.30
C ASP A 2 -53.01 -25.14 14.55
N PRO A 3 -52.19 -25.87 13.78
CA PRO A 3 -52.67 -27.02 13.02
C PRO A 3 -53.12 -28.13 13.98
N ARG A 4 -54.37 -28.59 13.79
CA ARG A 4 -55.02 -29.60 14.65
C ARG A 4 -54.52 -31.03 14.39
N SER A 5 -53.97 -31.33 13.21
CA SER A 5 -53.49 -32.67 12.83
C SER A 5 -51.98 -32.86 13.08
N ALA A 6 -51.58 -34.03 13.60
CA ALA A 6 -50.20 -34.36 13.96
C ALA A 6 -49.24 -34.38 12.76
N SER A 7 -49.68 -34.86 11.60
CA SER A 7 -48.90 -34.86 10.36
C SER A 7 -48.63 -33.45 9.84
N THR A 8 -49.61 -32.55 9.96
CA THR A 8 -49.47 -31.15 9.58
C THR A 8 -48.52 -30.39 10.51
N ARG A 9 -48.45 -30.75 11.80
CA ARG A 9 -47.47 -30.19 12.75
C ARG A 9 -46.04 -30.54 12.37
N ILE A 10 -45.78 -31.77 11.95
CA ILE A 10 -44.44 -32.22 11.52
C ILE A 10 -44.00 -31.48 10.25
N LEU A 11 -44.91 -31.30 9.28
CA LEU A 11 -44.62 -30.53 8.07
C LEU A 11 -44.36 -29.05 8.36
N VAL A 12 -45.16 -28.44 9.24
CA VAL A 12 -44.95 -27.04 9.67
C VAL A 12 -43.63 -26.88 10.42
N ALA A 13 -43.27 -27.82 11.30
CA ALA A 13 -41.99 -27.81 11.99
C ALA A 13 -40.80 -27.93 11.00
N GLY A 14 -40.90 -28.80 9.99
CA GLY A 14 -39.89 -28.92 8.93
C GLY A 14 -39.78 -27.65 8.08
N LEU A 15 -40.90 -27.00 7.77
CA LEU A 15 -40.93 -25.74 7.02
C LEU A 15 -40.28 -24.60 7.83
N TRP A 16 -40.58 -24.50 9.12
CA TRP A 16 -39.94 -23.52 10.01
C TRP A 16 -38.44 -23.75 10.13
N LEU A 17 -38.00 -25.01 10.22
CA LEU A 17 -36.58 -25.37 10.22
C LEU A 17 -35.90 -24.97 8.90
N LEU A 18 -36.55 -25.19 7.76
CA LEU A 18 -36.04 -24.78 6.45
C LEU A 18 -35.89 -23.25 6.35
N VAL A 19 -36.89 -22.50 6.80
CA VAL A 19 -36.85 -21.03 6.82
C VAL A 19 -35.71 -20.52 7.72
N LEU A 20 -35.52 -21.13 8.90
CA LEU A 20 -34.42 -20.78 9.80
C LEU A 20 -33.04 -21.04 9.16
N ILE A 21 -32.87 -22.15 8.45
CA ILE A 21 -31.62 -22.46 7.75
C ILE A 21 -31.35 -21.44 6.64
N ILE A 22 -32.37 -21.06 5.85
CA ILE A 22 -32.20 -20.08 4.78
C ILE A 22 -31.79 -18.71 5.33
N ILE A 23 -32.44 -18.25 6.41
CA ILE A 23 -32.10 -16.98 7.07
C ILE A 23 -30.66 -17.04 7.62
N ALA A 24 -30.27 -18.15 8.23
CA ALA A 24 -28.92 -18.34 8.78
C ALA A 24 -27.84 -18.39 7.68
N MET A 25 -28.10 -19.06 6.55
CA MET A 25 -27.15 -19.07 5.42
C MET A 25 -27.05 -17.70 4.76
N PHE A 26 -28.16 -16.96 4.66
CA PHE A 26 -28.16 -15.60 4.15
C PHE A 26 -27.37 -14.66 5.08
N SER A 27 -27.62 -14.69 6.39
CA SER A 27 -26.89 -13.85 7.35
C SER A 27 -25.41 -14.21 7.41
N ALA A 28 -25.06 -15.50 7.34
CA ALA A 28 -23.67 -15.95 7.30
C ALA A 28 -22.95 -15.53 6.02
N ASN A 29 -23.58 -15.66 4.84
CA ASN A 29 -22.97 -15.26 3.57
C ASN A 29 -22.84 -13.72 3.46
N LEU A 30 -23.83 -12.98 3.97
CA LEU A 30 -23.76 -11.52 4.06
C LEU A 30 -22.63 -11.08 5.00
N ALA A 31 -22.55 -11.66 6.19
CA ALA A 31 -21.46 -11.39 7.14
C ALA A 31 -20.09 -11.77 6.57
N ALA A 32 -19.98 -12.88 5.84
CA ALA A 32 -18.76 -13.27 5.14
C ALA A 32 -18.37 -12.26 4.06
N LYS A 33 -19.33 -11.75 3.27
CA LYS A 33 -19.06 -10.72 2.25
C LYS A 33 -18.61 -9.39 2.88
N LEU A 34 -19.26 -8.96 3.95
CA LEU A 34 -18.92 -7.72 4.66
C LEU A 34 -17.56 -7.81 5.35
N THR A 35 -17.26 -8.95 5.96
CA THR A 35 -15.92 -9.19 6.51
C THR A 35 -14.89 -9.28 5.39
N VAL A 36 -15.19 -9.84 4.22
CA VAL A 36 -14.29 -9.83 3.05
C VAL A 36 -14.17 -8.46 2.40
N SER A 37 -15.16 -7.58 2.50
CA SER A 37 -15.04 -6.17 2.10
C SER A 37 -14.20 -5.37 3.11
N GLY A 38 -14.35 -5.63 4.41
CA GLY A 38 -13.45 -5.09 5.45
C GLY A 38 -12.04 -5.67 5.43
N LEU A 39 -11.89 -6.93 4.97
CA LEU A 39 -10.63 -7.64 4.72
C LEU A 39 -10.19 -7.62 3.25
N GLN A 40 -10.88 -6.86 2.38
CA GLN A 40 -10.42 -6.60 1.02
C GLN A 40 -9.24 -5.70 1.22
N GLY A 41 -8.11 -6.37 1.47
CA GLY A 41 -7.04 -5.79 2.23
C GLY A 41 -6.71 -4.50 1.54
N GLU A 42 -6.68 -3.43 2.34
CA GLU A 42 -6.01 -2.20 1.99
C GLU A 42 -4.87 -2.58 1.05
N ILE A 43 -4.68 -1.84 -0.03
CA ILE A 43 -3.67 -2.10 -1.06
C ILE A 43 -2.25 -1.85 -0.45
N ASN A 44 -2.06 -2.16 0.82
CA ASN A 44 -0.92 -2.02 1.72
C ASN A 44 0.36 -2.72 1.25
N THR A 45 0.33 -3.44 0.14
CA THR A 45 1.51 -4.12 -0.37
C THR A 45 1.83 -3.61 -1.77
N PHE A 46 3.09 -3.19 -1.94
CA PHE A 46 3.65 -2.77 -3.22
C PHE A 46 3.36 -3.75 -4.37
N LYS A 47 3.37 -5.05 -4.10
CA LYS A 47 3.02 -6.10 -5.08
C LYS A 47 1.57 -5.95 -5.59
N LYS A 48 0.60 -5.75 -4.70
CA LYS A 48 -0.80 -5.56 -5.08
C LYS A 48 -1.00 -4.28 -5.90
N LEU A 49 -0.26 -3.22 -5.58
CA LEU A 49 -0.26 -1.97 -6.35
C LEU A 49 0.26 -2.17 -7.78
N ILE A 50 1.20 -3.10 -8.00
CA ILE A 50 1.69 -3.43 -9.35
C ILE A 50 0.67 -4.30 -10.10
N GLU A 51 -0.03 -5.20 -9.41
CA GLU A 51 -1.02 -6.10 -10.02
C GLU A 51 -2.31 -5.36 -10.42
N GLN A 52 -2.79 -4.41 -9.61
CA GLN A 52 -3.96 -3.59 -9.90
C GLN A 52 -3.63 -2.43 -10.83
N LYS A 53 -4.56 -2.08 -11.74
CA LYS A 53 -4.41 -0.95 -12.68
C LYS A 53 -5.23 0.29 -12.31
N GLU A 54 -6.15 0.15 -11.36
CA GLU A 54 -7.11 1.18 -10.99
C GLU A 54 -6.46 2.32 -10.21
N VAL A 55 -5.53 2.00 -9.31
CA VAL A 55 -4.82 3.00 -8.51
C VAL A 55 -3.65 3.56 -9.33
N LYS A 56 -3.76 4.84 -9.66
CA LYS A 56 -2.68 5.58 -10.32
C LYS A 56 -1.62 5.96 -9.30
N TYR A 57 -0.37 5.90 -9.74
CA TYR A 57 0.75 6.29 -8.91
C TYR A 57 1.79 7.05 -9.70
N THR A 58 2.48 7.96 -9.02
CA THR A 58 3.55 8.74 -9.65
C THR A 58 4.60 9.19 -8.65
N VAL A 59 5.61 9.88 -9.19
CA VAL A 59 6.75 10.42 -8.48
C VAL A 59 6.97 11.85 -8.96
N ARG A 60 7.52 12.69 -8.09
CA ARG A 60 7.91 14.04 -8.46
C ARG A 60 9.05 14.02 -9.48
N SER A 61 8.96 14.85 -10.51
CA SER A 61 10.00 15.01 -11.51
C SER A 61 11.26 15.62 -10.88
N ASN A 62 12.41 15.23 -11.44
CA ASN A 62 13.74 15.64 -10.96
C ASN A 62 13.97 15.41 -9.45
N SER A 63 13.40 14.33 -8.90
CA SER A 63 13.54 13.96 -7.49
C SER A 63 14.51 12.78 -7.28
N SER A 64 14.92 12.55 -6.03
CA SER A 64 15.75 11.38 -5.68
C SER A 64 14.97 10.08 -5.89
N GLU A 65 13.66 10.12 -5.66
CA GLU A 65 12.76 8.99 -5.86
C GLU A 65 12.65 8.58 -7.33
N LEU A 66 12.58 9.54 -8.26
CA LEU A 66 12.56 9.24 -9.69
C LEU A 66 13.86 8.54 -10.11
N LYS A 67 15.02 9.10 -9.71
CA LYS A 67 16.34 8.51 -9.98
C LYS A 67 16.48 7.12 -9.36
N PHE A 68 15.86 6.88 -8.21
CA PHE A 68 15.83 5.57 -7.56
C PHE A 68 15.12 4.54 -8.43
N PHE A 69 13.92 4.85 -8.94
CA PHE A 69 13.20 3.95 -9.85
C PHE A 69 13.92 3.75 -11.19
N GLU A 70 14.57 4.77 -11.73
CA GLU A 70 15.38 4.64 -12.95
C GLU A 70 16.56 3.67 -12.76
N LYS A 71 17.28 3.79 -11.64
CA LYS A 71 18.37 2.88 -11.30
C LYS A 71 17.89 1.46 -11.09
N LEU A 72 16.76 1.28 -10.40
CA LEU A 72 16.18 -0.04 -10.17
C LEU A 72 15.72 -0.70 -11.47
N LYS A 73 15.06 0.06 -12.36
CA LYS A 73 14.71 -0.42 -13.69
C LYS A 73 15.97 -0.89 -14.43
N SER A 74 17.01 -0.05 -14.50
CA SER A 74 18.24 -0.39 -15.23
C SER A 74 18.94 -1.62 -14.65
N ALA A 75 18.94 -1.79 -13.33
CA ALA A 75 19.48 -2.98 -12.68
C ALA A 75 18.67 -4.23 -13.02
N GLU A 76 17.33 -4.14 -12.98
CA GLU A 76 16.43 -5.24 -13.32
C GLU A 76 16.57 -5.67 -14.79
N GLU A 77 16.64 -4.69 -15.70
CA GLU A 77 16.87 -4.92 -17.13
C GLU A 77 18.22 -5.62 -17.39
N SER A 78 19.27 -5.21 -16.67
CA SER A 78 20.58 -5.87 -16.75
C SER A 78 20.55 -7.32 -16.27
N ILE A 79 19.84 -7.59 -15.17
CA ILE A 79 19.66 -8.95 -14.64
C ILE A 79 18.88 -9.80 -15.63
N PHE A 80 17.82 -9.24 -16.23
CA PHE A 80 17.00 -9.94 -17.20
C PHE A 80 17.77 -10.31 -18.46
N GLU A 81 18.61 -9.42 -19.00
CA GLU A 81 19.44 -9.72 -20.16
C GLU A 81 20.47 -10.83 -19.86
N ILE A 82 21.10 -10.82 -18.68
CA ILE A 82 22.00 -11.91 -18.26
C ILE A 82 21.23 -13.24 -18.18
N TRP A 83 20.06 -13.24 -17.54
CA TRP A 83 19.21 -14.42 -17.43
C TRP A 83 18.83 -14.97 -18.81
N LYS A 84 18.40 -14.09 -19.72
CA LYS A 84 18.03 -14.43 -21.10
C LYS A 84 19.20 -15.05 -21.86
N GLN A 85 20.41 -14.51 -21.73
CA GLN A 85 21.60 -15.11 -22.37
C GLN A 85 21.86 -16.52 -21.86
N LYS A 86 21.75 -16.76 -20.55
CA LYS A 86 21.97 -18.09 -19.95
C LYS A 86 20.92 -19.12 -20.34
N VAL A 87 19.69 -18.68 -20.59
CA VAL A 87 18.54 -19.56 -20.83
C VAL A 87 18.30 -19.83 -22.32
N VAL A 88 18.45 -18.81 -23.17
CA VAL A 88 18.02 -18.85 -24.58
C VAL A 88 19.18 -19.17 -25.53
N TYR A 89 20.39 -18.71 -25.24
CA TYR A 89 21.51 -18.78 -26.19
C TYR A 89 22.47 -19.95 -25.96
N ASN A 90 22.46 -20.57 -24.77
CA ASN A 90 23.22 -21.79 -24.53
C ASN A 90 22.43 -23.01 -25.02
N ASN A 91 22.75 -23.47 -26.25
CA ASN A 91 22.22 -24.71 -26.83
C ASN A 91 22.65 -25.96 -26.07
N GLU A 92 23.73 -25.88 -25.29
CA GLU A 92 24.09 -26.93 -24.34
C GLU A 92 23.27 -26.70 -23.08
N PHE A 93 22.17 -27.45 -22.94
CA PHE A 93 21.42 -27.60 -21.69
C PHE A 93 22.39 -28.12 -20.63
N THR A 94 23.10 -27.21 -19.99
CA THR A 94 24.12 -27.54 -19.01
C THR A 94 23.37 -27.77 -17.72
N ALA A 95 23.21 -29.03 -17.34
CA ALA A 95 22.56 -29.47 -16.11
C ALA A 95 23.21 -28.90 -14.81
N ASN A 96 24.29 -28.12 -14.94
CA ASN A 96 24.97 -27.44 -13.84
C ASN A 96 24.17 -26.28 -13.24
N TYR A 97 23.17 -25.72 -13.94
CA TYR A 97 22.38 -24.58 -13.44
C TYR A 97 20.88 -24.73 -13.75
N THR A 98 20.03 -24.71 -12.72
CA THR A 98 18.56 -24.81 -12.83
C THR A 98 17.90 -23.42 -12.92
N VAL A 99 18.31 -22.60 -13.89
CA VAL A 99 17.86 -21.21 -14.01
C VAL A 99 16.33 -21.07 -14.13
N TRP A 100 15.64 -22.06 -14.72
CA TRP A 100 14.18 -22.12 -14.83
C TRP A 100 13.43 -22.20 -13.48
N GLN A 101 14.09 -22.67 -12.41
CA GLN A 101 13.50 -22.72 -11.07
C GLN A 101 13.43 -21.33 -10.42
N TYR A 102 14.10 -20.32 -11.01
CA TYR A 102 14.16 -18.94 -10.51
C TYR A 102 13.74 -17.96 -11.61
N PRO A 103 12.43 -17.82 -11.89
CA PRO A 103 11.95 -16.85 -12.85
C PRO A 103 12.22 -15.43 -12.36
N VAL A 104 12.91 -14.62 -13.18
CA VAL A 104 13.11 -13.19 -12.92
C VAL A 104 11.78 -12.48 -13.16
N THR A 105 11.26 -11.81 -12.14
CA THR A 105 10.02 -11.02 -12.24
C THR A 105 10.34 -9.56 -12.44
N GLU A 106 9.84 -8.95 -13.53
CA GLU A 106 9.97 -7.51 -13.78
C GLU A 106 8.94 -6.72 -12.96
N LYS A 107 9.36 -6.14 -11.84
CA LYS A 107 8.49 -5.33 -10.97
C LYS A 107 8.72 -3.84 -11.19
N TYR A 108 9.98 -3.42 -11.23
CA TYR A 108 10.36 -2.01 -11.33
C TYR A 108 10.29 -1.50 -12.77
N GLY A 109 10.49 -2.38 -13.76
CA GLY A 109 10.21 -2.08 -15.17
C GLY A 109 8.75 -1.70 -15.40
N ILE A 110 7.82 -2.52 -14.88
CA ILE A 110 6.37 -2.29 -15.01
C ILE A 110 5.97 -1.00 -14.31
N ILE A 111 6.42 -0.79 -13.07
CA ILE A 111 6.02 0.39 -12.29
C ILE A 111 6.51 1.68 -12.96
N TYR A 112 7.75 1.68 -13.44
CA TYR A 112 8.34 2.86 -14.06
C TYR A 112 7.71 3.15 -15.44
N SER A 113 7.38 2.11 -16.24
CA SER A 113 6.65 2.30 -17.50
C SER A 113 5.31 2.99 -17.26
N ARG A 114 4.54 2.52 -16.27
CA ARG A 114 3.22 3.10 -15.94
C ARG A 114 3.34 4.52 -15.41
N MET A 115 4.32 4.80 -14.54
CA MET A 115 4.57 6.18 -14.10
C MET A 115 4.89 7.11 -15.27
N ARG A 116 5.65 6.62 -16.26
CA ARG A 116 5.97 7.38 -17.48
C ARG A 116 4.74 7.58 -18.36
N GLU A 117 3.87 6.58 -18.48
CA GLU A 117 2.61 6.67 -19.24
C GLU A 117 1.62 7.66 -18.60
N TRP A 118 1.51 7.67 -17.28
CA TRP A 118 0.59 8.55 -16.55
C TRP A 118 1.14 9.96 -16.31
N GLY A 119 2.46 10.14 -16.35
CA GLY A 119 3.15 11.41 -16.16
C GLY A 119 3.64 11.62 -14.72
N PHE A 120 4.68 12.45 -14.60
CA PHE A 120 5.31 12.83 -13.33
C PHE A 120 4.83 14.20 -12.86
N SER A 121 4.74 14.42 -11.55
CA SER A 121 4.37 15.72 -10.99
C SER A 121 5.56 16.67 -10.96
N ASN A 122 5.41 17.91 -11.43
CA ASN A 122 6.50 18.89 -11.50
C ASN A 122 6.54 19.81 -10.28
N SER A 123 5.37 20.17 -9.75
CA SER A 123 5.25 21.05 -8.59
C SER A 123 4.79 20.31 -7.33
N HIS A 124 5.12 20.89 -6.17
CA HIS A 124 4.58 20.43 -4.90
C HIS A 124 3.04 20.56 -4.86
N GLU A 125 2.51 21.67 -5.37
CA GLU A 125 1.06 21.91 -5.37
C GLU A 125 0.32 20.92 -6.29
N GLU A 126 0.90 20.63 -7.46
CA GLU A 126 0.40 19.60 -8.36
C GLU A 126 0.39 18.23 -7.70
N THR A 127 1.44 17.91 -6.94
CA THR A 127 1.52 16.65 -6.19
C THR A 127 0.39 16.54 -5.17
N ILE A 128 0.07 17.62 -4.44
CA ILE A 128 -1.04 17.64 -3.49
C ILE A 128 -2.39 17.47 -4.22
N LYS A 129 -2.58 18.12 -5.38
CA LYS A 129 -3.79 17.95 -6.20
C LYS A 129 -3.99 16.50 -6.62
N LEU A 130 -2.95 15.84 -7.12
CA LEU A 130 -3.00 14.43 -7.49
C LEU A 130 -3.35 13.52 -6.30
N ILE A 131 -2.80 13.82 -5.10
CA ILE A 131 -3.13 13.07 -3.90
C ILE A 131 -4.62 13.22 -3.54
N ASN A 132 -5.16 14.42 -3.65
CA ASN A 132 -6.59 14.66 -3.42
C ASN A 132 -7.48 13.95 -4.46
N ASP A 133 -6.99 13.78 -5.69
CA ASP A 133 -7.65 12.99 -6.74
C ASP A 133 -7.50 11.46 -6.54
N GLY A 134 -6.90 11.02 -5.43
CA GLY A 134 -6.75 9.60 -5.08
C GLY A 134 -5.50 8.92 -5.64
N TRP A 135 -4.51 9.68 -6.13
CA TRP A 135 -3.24 9.11 -6.60
C TRP A 135 -2.31 8.75 -5.45
N VAL A 136 -1.53 7.69 -5.65
CA VAL A 136 -0.46 7.28 -4.73
C VAL A 136 0.86 7.92 -5.17
N ILE A 137 1.48 8.69 -4.29
CA ILE A 137 2.78 9.32 -4.57
C ILE A 137 3.88 8.61 -3.81
N PHE A 138 4.93 8.16 -4.53
CA PHE A 138 6.14 7.67 -3.87
C PHE A 138 7.02 8.84 -3.43
N MET A 139 7.42 8.81 -2.17
CA MET A 139 8.26 9.84 -1.56
C MET A 139 9.16 9.22 -0.48
N GLU A 140 10.23 9.92 -0.12
CA GLU A 140 11.11 9.49 0.98
C GLU A 140 10.33 9.43 2.31
N THR A 141 10.68 8.47 3.18
CA THR A 141 9.97 8.27 4.45
C THR A 141 9.88 9.53 5.35
N PRO A 142 10.96 10.32 5.56
CA PRO A 142 10.85 11.52 6.39
C PRO A 142 10.05 12.64 5.73
N ARG A 143 10.02 12.70 4.39
CA ARG A 143 9.16 13.64 3.64
C ARG A 143 7.69 13.25 3.78
N ALA A 144 7.36 11.97 3.61
CA ALA A 144 6.02 11.44 3.89
C ALA A 144 5.57 11.71 5.32
N ALA A 145 6.44 11.41 6.30
CA ALA A 145 6.11 11.60 7.71
C ALA A 145 5.77 13.06 8.02
N TYR A 146 6.48 14.02 7.40
CA TYR A 146 6.18 15.44 7.54
C TYR A 146 4.80 15.81 6.98
N TYR A 147 4.44 15.35 5.78
CA TYR A 147 3.13 15.64 5.19
C TYR A 147 1.98 14.98 5.96
N ILE A 148 2.15 13.72 6.37
CA ILE A 148 1.17 12.98 7.17
C ILE A 148 0.97 13.63 8.54
N ALA A 149 2.04 14.16 9.15
CA ALA A 149 1.96 14.89 10.41
C ALA A 149 1.17 16.21 10.30
N ASN A 150 1.15 16.83 9.11
CA ASN A 150 0.47 18.11 8.89
C ASN A 150 -0.97 17.95 8.38
N GLU A 151 -1.26 16.88 7.64
CA GLU A 151 -2.55 16.65 7.01
C GLU A 151 -3.15 15.28 7.39
N CYS A 152 -4.23 15.32 8.15
CA CYS A 152 -4.92 14.13 8.68
C CYS A 152 -5.54 13.20 7.64
N LYS A 153 -5.81 13.71 6.44
CA LYS A 153 -6.38 12.92 5.34
C LYS A 153 -5.32 12.03 4.70
N LEU A 154 -4.04 12.37 4.87
CA LEU A 154 -2.94 11.64 4.28
C LEU A 154 -2.61 10.44 5.15
N LYS A 155 -2.52 9.28 4.51
CA LYS A 155 -2.08 8.05 5.16
C LYS A 155 -0.88 7.49 4.40
N ARG A 156 0.03 6.88 5.16
CA ARG A 156 1.12 6.13 4.56
C ARG A 156 0.55 4.88 3.90
N PHE A 157 0.88 4.70 2.63
CA PHE A 157 0.48 3.52 1.88
C PHE A 157 1.59 2.47 1.87
N GLY A 158 1.36 1.36 2.57
CA GLY A 158 2.18 0.16 2.55
C GLY A 158 3.60 0.24 3.14
N ASN A 159 4.41 -0.75 2.77
CA ASN A 159 5.74 -0.98 3.34
C ASN A 159 6.84 -0.21 2.61
N ARG A 160 7.95 -0.02 3.33
CA ARG A 160 9.12 0.71 2.81
C ARG A 160 9.79 -0.15 1.72
N ILE A 161 9.93 0.40 0.51
CA ILE A 161 10.41 -0.32 -0.68
C ILE A 161 11.95 -0.37 -0.76
N GLY A 162 12.62 0.62 -0.16
CA GLY A 162 14.08 0.70 -0.10
C GLY A 162 14.55 1.47 1.12
N SER A 163 15.81 1.27 1.51
CA SER A 163 16.47 2.07 2.56
C SER A 163 17.67 2.76 1.94
N TRP A 164 17.74 4.06 2.12
CA TRP A 164 18.95 4.83 1.94
C TRP A 164 19.09 5.78 3.13
N TYR A 165 20.31 6.25 3.33
CA TYR A 165 20.68 7.11 4.44
C TYR A 165 21.05 8.49 3.89
N TYR A 166 20.69 9.55 4.61
CA TYR A 166 21.27 10.86 4.35
C TYR A 166 22.69 10.88 4.90
N SER A 167 23.62 11.39 4.11
CA SER A 167 25.02 11.54 4.51
C SER A 167 25.54 12.89 4.08
N MET A 168 26.48 13.41 4.85
CA MET A 168 27.24 14.60 4.47
C MET A 168 28.46 14.14 3.68
N MET A 169 28.59 14.62 2.46
CA MET A 169 29.71 14.29 1.60
C MET A 169 30.74 15.42 1.65
N LEU A 170 31.97 15.07 2.01
CA LEU A 170 33.12 15.97 1.97
C LEU A 170 33.98 15.66 0.74
N ILE A 171 34.82 16.63 0.36
CA ILE A 171 35.80 16.45 -0.73
C ILE A 171 36.68 15.22 -0.42
N PRO A 172 36.99 14.38 -1.43
CA PRO A 172 37.86 13.23 -1.23
C PRO A 172 39.19 13.62 -0.56
N ARG A 173 39.62 12.82 0.43
CA ARG A 173 40.84 13.04 1.24
C ARG A 173 40.84 14.32 2.10
N SER A 174 39.68 14.90 2.38
CA SER A 174 39.59 15.99 3.36
C SER A 174 39.97 15.51 4.76
N PRO A 175 40.81 16.25 5.52
CA PRO A 175 41.15 15.88 6.89
C PRO A 175 39.96 16.02 7.86
N LEU A 176 38.90 16.73 7.45
CA LEU A 176 37.73 16.98 8.27
C LEU A 176 36.83 15.75 8.42
N THR A 177 36.97 14.73 7.58
CA THR A 177 36.09 13.55 7.61
C THR A 177 36.12 12.85 8.97
N SER A 178 37.30 12.76 9.61
CA SER A 178 37.42 12.12 10.92
C SER A 178 36.69 12.92 11.99
N ALA A 179 36.89 14.25 12.01
CA ALA A 179 36.28 15.14 12.99
C ALA A 179 34.74 15.16 12.86
N PHE A 180 34.20 15.20 11.64
CA PHE A 180 32.76 15.15 11.42
C PHE A 180 32.15 13.82 11.88
N ASN A 181 32.80 12.69 11.59
CA ASN A 181 32.30 11.39 12.03
C ASN A 181 32.27 11.28 13.55
N GLU A 182 33.32 11.75 14.24
CA GLU A 182 33.38 11.75 15.70
C GLU A 182 32.24 12.59 16.33
N ILE A 183 31.98 13.78 15.77
CA ILE A 183 30.87 14.64 16.21
C ILE A 183 29.51 13.98 15.94
N ILE A 184 29.33 13.32 14.78
CA ILE A 184 28.07 12.63 14.49
C ILE A 184 27.84 11.49 15.50
N TYR A 185 28.88 10.73 15.83
CA TYR A 185 28.80 9.67 16.84
C TYR A 185 28.50 10.22 18.24
N SER A 186 29.09 11.36 18.63
CA SER A 186 28.77 11.97 19.93
C SER A 186 27.32 12.46 19.97
N LEU A 187 26.81 13.07 18.90
CA LEU A 187 25.42 13.52 18.81
C LEU A 187 24.40 12.37 18.84
N GLU A 188 24.77 11.21 18.30
CA GLU A 188 23.96 9.98 18.37
C GLU A 188 23.99 9.40 19.79
N ALA A 189 25.16 9.32 20.42
CA ALA A 189 25.32 8.84 21.80
C ALA A 189 24.55 9.71 22.81
N ASP A 190 24.55 11.03 22.61
CA ASP A 190 23.84 11.99 23.45
C ASP A 190 22.32 12.08 23.14
N TYR A 191 21.80 11.26 22.23
CA TYR A 191 20.40 11.27 21.78
C TYR A 191 19.95 12.62 21.16
N THR A 192 20.90 13.52 20.86
CA THR A 192 20.61 14.88 20.37
C THR A 192 19.92 14.81 19.02
N LEU A 193 20.32 13.88 18.14
CA LEU A 193 19.68 13.68 16.84
C LEU A 193 18.21 13.27 16.96
N ASP A 194 17.88 12.44 17.95
CA ASP A 194 16.50 12.04 18.19
C ASP A 194 15.66 13.17 18.80
N THR A 195 16.24 14.01 19.67
CA THR A 195 15.55 15.22 20.14
C THR A 195 15.27 16.19 18.98
N LEU A 196 16.22 16.36 18.05
CA LEU A 196 16.02 17.18 16.86
C LEU A 196 14.95 16.57 15.96
N ARG A 197 14.98 15.25 15.75
CA ARG A 197 13.95 14.55 14.98
C ARG A 197 12.57 14.74 15.60
N ALA A 198 12.44 14.54 16.91
CA ALA A 198 11.20 14.79 17.61
C ALA A 198 10.77 16.26 17.48
N LYS A 199 11.68 17.23 17.62
CA LYS A 199 11.35 18.65 17.49
C LYS A 199 10.84 19.04 16.10
N TRP A 200 11.46 18.54 15.03
CA TRP A 200 11.15 18.95 13.66
C TRP A 200 10.07 18.11 12.97
N TRP A 201 9.84 16.87 13.44
CA TRP A 201 8.79 15.98 12.92
C TRP A 201 7.68 15.66 13.93
N ALA A 202 7.71 16.22 15.15
CA ALA A 202 6.54 16.16 16.04
C ALA A 202 5.39 16.93 15.39
N SER A 203 4.41 16.17 14.93
CA SER A 203 3.07 16.65 14.67
C SER A 203 2.57 17.43 15.88
N ASN A 204 1.92 18.57 15.67
CA ASN A 204 0.87 19.03 16.59
C ASN A 204 -0.26 17.98 16.53
N THR A 205 -0.06 16.86 17.21
CA THR A 205 -0.98 15.70 17.29
C THR A 205 -2.36 16.10 17.82
N SER A 206 -2.50 17.31 18.37
CA SER A 206 -3.77 17.93 18.75
C SER A 206 -4.67 18.32 17.57
N ARG A 207 -4.18 18.34 16.31
CA ARG A 207 -5.00 18.71 15.13
C ARG A 207 -5.72 17.55 14.47
N CYS A 208 -5.29 16.32 14.74
CA CYS A 208 -5.94 15.13 14.22
C CYS A 208 -6.91 14.58 15.26
N GLY A 209 -8.20 14.77 15.02
CA GLY A 209 -9.22 14.04 15.77
C GLY A 209 -8.98 12.53 15.62
N THR A 210 -9.39 11.76 16.62
CA THR A 210 -9.43 10.30 16.53
C THR A 210 -10.20 9.93 15.26
N LEU A 211 -9.50 9.42 14.24
CA LEU A 211 -10.11 8.72 13.12
C LEU A 211 -10.75 7.46 13.72
N SER A 212 -11.97 7.61 14.21
CA SER A 212 -12.87 6.49 14.37
C SER A 212 -13.02 5.89 12.99
N VAL A 213 -12.37 4.75 12.78
CA VAL A 213 -12.82 3.80 11.79
C VAL A 213 -14.23 3.45 12.26
N ASP A 214 -15.21 4.15 11.71
CA ASP A 214 -16.59 3.85 11.98
C ASP A 214 -16.82 2.49 11.35
N GLU A 215 -16.90 1.45 12.17
CA GLU A 215 -17.44 0.13 11.77
C GLU A 215 -18.97 0.22 11.56
N GLY A 216 -19.45 1.40 11.18
CA GLY A 216 -20.82 1.69 10.81
C GLY A 216 -21.00 1.48 9.31
N TYR A 217 -22.13 0.87 8.94
CA TYR A 217 -22.57 0.81 7.56
C TYR A 217 -22.82 2.22 7.02
N ASP A 218 -22.28 2.53 5.84
CA ASP A 218 -22.59 3.81 5.20
C ASP A 218 -24.08 3.86 4.81
N PHE A 219 -24.66 5.07 4.83
CA PHE A 219 -26.08 5.27 4.51
C PHE A 219 -26.45 4.77 3.11
N GLU A 220 -25.48 4.71 2.20
CA GLU A 220 -25.64 4.21 0.83
C GLU A 220 -25.90 2.68 0.80
N GLU A 221 -25.34 1.92 1.75
CA GLU A 221 -25.53 0.46 1.82
C GLU A 221 -26.89 0.07 2.42
N VAL A 222 -27.44 0.88 3.33
CA VAL A 222 -28.70 0.60 4.04
C VAL A 222 -29.90 1.34 3.42
N GLY A 223 -29.66 2.37 2.59
CA GLY A 223 -30.69 3.23 1.99
C GLY A 223 -31.75 2.50 1.15
N GLY A 224 -31.41 1.36 0.55
CA GLY A 224 -32.36 0.53 -0.21
C GLY A 224 -33.47 -0.08 0.67
N MET A 225 -33.17 -0.44 1.92
CA MET A 225 -34.15 -1.00 2.86
C MET A 225 -35.13 0.07 3.33
N PHE A 226 -34.66 1.29 3.59
CA PHE A 226 -35.52 2.43 3.94
C PHE A 226 -36.44 2.85 2.80
N SER A 227 -35.96 2.75 1.55
CA SER A 227 -36.78 3.03 0.37
C SER A 227 -37.94 2.04 0.21
N LEU A 228 -37.70 0.76 0.50
CA LEU A 228 -38.74 -0.28 0.50
C LEU A 228 -39.76 -0.06 1.62
N LEU A 229 -39.31 0.31 2.83
CA LEU A 229 -40.19 0.66 3.95
C LEU A 229 -41.01 1.93 3.69
N GLY A 230 -40.50 2.87 2.89
CA GLY A 230 -41.22 4.09 2.52
C GLY A 230 -42.26 3.89 1.41
N CYS A 231 -42.13 2.85 0.59
CA CYS A 231 -43.05 2.56 -0.51
C CYS A 231 -44.11 1.48 -0.19
N GLY A 232 -43.90 0.68 0.86
CA GLY A 232 -44.80 -0.39 1.29
C GLY A 232 -45.69 0.04 2.45
#